data_AF-A0AAD9CFZ0-F1
#
_entry.id   AF-A0AAD9CFZ0-F1
#
_cell.length_a   1.000
_cell.length_b   1.000
_cell.length_c   1.000
_cell.angle_alpha   90.00
_cell.angle_beta   90.00
_cell.angle_gamma   90.00
#
_symmetry.space_group_name_H-M   'P 1'
#
loop_
_entity.id
_entity.type
_entity.pdbx_description
1 polymer ?
#
loop_
_entity_poly.entity_id
_entity_poly.type
_entity_poly.pdbx_seq_one_letter_code
_entity_poly.pdbx_strand_id
1 'polypeptide(L)'
;MEKRMEAYTSLIPMANPSQELSEQWIAYQHSREPLAADVTLADYWRGMSVRFPKVAEMAMSYIYFPVSSVDCERSFSKYKTLLTDKREALTELNTKRLTIMYFNGDVSDRWKT
;
A
#
# COMPACT_ATOMS: atom_id res chain seq x y z
N MET A 1 -16.84 16.56 -2.80
CA MET A 1 -15.68 15.63 -2.89
C MET A 1 -14.33 16.33 -2.69
N GLU A 2 -14.25 17.68 -2.69
CA GLU A 2 -13.00 18.43 -2.47
C GLU A 2 -12.35 18.24 -1.10
N LYS A 3 -13.13 18.21 -0.01
CA LYS A 3 -12.61 18.17 1.38
C LYS A 3 -11.80 16.92 1.77
N ARG A 4 -11.62 15.95 0.86
CA ARG A 4 -10.82 14.73 1.14
C ARG A 4 -9.47 14.69 0.45
N MET A 5 -9.23 15.51 -0.58
CA MET A 5 -7.91 15.57 -1.22
C MET A 5 -6.89 16.31 -0.35
N GLU A 6 -7.33 17.36 0.35
CA GLU A 6 -6.47 18.15 1.25
C GLU A 6 -5.89 17.32 2.41
N ALA A 7 -6.58 16.26 2.84
CA ALA A 7 -6.11 15.36 3.88
C ALA A 7 -4.96 14.43 3.42
N TYR A 8 -4.78 14.23 2.10
CA TYR A 8 -3.62 13.54 1.56
C TYR A 8 -2.44 14.50 1.32
N THR A 9 -2.70 15.80 1.25
CA THR A 9 -1.69 16.86 1.09
C THR A 9 -0.90 17.14 2.38
N SER A 10 -1.32 16.63 3.53
CA SER A 10 -0.53 16.72 4.78
C SER A 10 0.56 15.65 4.89
N LEU A 11 0.60 14.68 3.96
CA LEU A 11 1.57 13.58 3.91
C LEU A 11 2.79 13.92 3.05
N ILE A 12 3.22 15.18 3.00
CA ILE A 12 4.33 15.59 2.12
C ILE A 12 5.60 15.98 2.88
N PRO A 13 6.26 15.05 3.63
CA PRO A 13 7.67 15.22 3.94
C PRO A 13 8.53 15.49 2.69
N MET A 14 8.04 15.16 1.48
CA MET A 14 8.67 15.49 0.21
C MET A 14 8.50 16.95 -0.26
N ALA A 15 7.50 17.71 0.24
CA ALA A 15 7.26 19.10 -0.19
C ALA A 15 8.23 20.06 0.50
N ASN A 16 8.66 19.70 1.70
CA ASN A 16 9.67 20.40 2.47
C ASN A 16 10.56 19.37 3.19
N PRO A 17 11.44 18.67 2.46
CA PRO A 17 12.30 17.66 3.03
C PRO A 17 13.29 18.29 4.01
N SER A 18 13.62 17.58 5.08
CA SER A 18 14.72 18.00 5.94
C SER A 18 16.02 18.06 5.13
N GLN A 19 16.96 18.90 5.56
CA GLN A 19 18.29 18.96 4.96
C GLN A 19 18.96 17.58 4.94
N GLU A 20 18.86 16.83 6.05
CA GLU A 20 19.38 15.47 6.18
C GLU A 20 18.76 14.49 5.16
N LEU A 21 17.44 14.56 4.92
CA LEU A 21 16.78 13.72 3.92
C LEU A 21 17.26 14.06 2.51
N SER A 22 17.44 15.34 2.22
CA SER A 22 17.90 15.83 0.92
C SER A 22 19.35 15.38 0.63
N GLU A 23 20.24 15.51 1.61
CA GLU A 23 21.64 15.06 1.51
C GLU A 23 21.73 13.54 1.33
N GLN A 24 20.99 12.76 2.12
CA GLN A 24 20.95 11.30 1.97
C GLN A 24 20.38 10.88 0.62
N TRP A 25 19.36 11.58 0.11
CA TRP A 25 18.79 11.31 -1.21
C TRP A 25 19.81 11.52 -2.33
N ILE A 26 20.54 12.63 -2.29
CA ILE A 26 21.61 12.91 -3.27
C ILE A 26 22.68 11.81 -3.19
N ALA A 27 23.14 11.45 -1.99
CA ALA A 27 24.12 10.39 -1.80
C ALA A 27 23.63 9.02 -2.30
N TYR A 28 22.35 8.71 -2.10
CA TYR A 28 21.71 7.51 -2.63
C TYR A 28 21.72 7.49 -4.16
N GLN A 29 21.36 8.59 -4.82
CA GLN A 29 21.35 8.68 -6.29
C GLN A 29 22.72 8.36 -6.91
N HIS A 30 23.80 8.81 -6.27
CA HIS A 30 25.18 8.58 -6.73
C HIS A 30 25.72 7.18 -6.41
N SER A 31 25.05 6.43 -5.53
CA SER A 31 25.49 5.10 -5.07
C SER A 31 24.49 3.99 -5.41
N ARG A 32 23.57 4.28 -6.34
CA ARG A 32 22.52 3.37 -6.73
C ARG A 32 23.09 2.27 -7.62
N GLU A 33 23.14 1.06 -7.07
CA GLU A 33 23.41 -0.15 -7.82
C GLU A 33 22.13 -0.75 -8.43
N PRO A 34 22.24 -1.55 -9.51
CA PRO A 34 21.12 -2.32 -10.04
C PRO A 34 20.53 -3.23 -8.96
N LEU A 35 19.19 -3.30 -8.90
CA LEU A 35 18.49 -4.24 -8.04
C LEU A 35 18.68 -5.67 -8.57
N ALA A 36 19.01 -6.61 -7.67
CA ALA A 36 18.94 -8.03 -7.99
C ALA A 36 17.49 -8.44 -8.28
N ALA A 37 17.31 -9.39 -9.21
CA ALA A 37 16.01 -9.76 -9.74
C ALA A 37 15.07 -10.43 -8.71
N ASP A 38 15.62 -10.95 -7.62
CA ASP A 38 14.93 -11.73 -6.59
C ASP A 38 14.64 -10.94 -5.30
N VAL A 39 15.04 -9.67 -5.22
CA VAL A 39 14.88 -8.85 -4.02
C VAL A 39 13.55 -8.12 -4.02
N THR A 40 12.77 -8.26 -2.94
CA THR A 40 11.56 -7.44 -2.76
C THR A 40 11.94 -6.00 -2.43
N LEU A 41 11.12 -5.03 -2.86
CA LEU A 41 11.34 -3.60 -2.52
C LEU A 41 11.42 -3.37 -1.00
N ALA A 42 10.66 -4.13 -0.22
CA ALA A 42 10.68 -4.02 1.23
C ALA A 42 12.00 -4.51 1.85
N ASP A 43 12.56 -5.61 1.34
CA ASP A 43 13.86 -6.12 1.80
C ASP A 43 15.00 -5.19 1.37
N TYR A 44 14.92 -4.64 0.16
CA TYR A 44 15.86 -3.63 -0.32
C TYR A 44 15.94 -2.41 0.60
N TRP A 45 14.80 -1.76 0.87
CA TRP A 45 14.78 -0.56 1.71
C TRP A 45 15.12 -0.86 3.18
N ARG A 46 14.80 -2.05 3.69
CA ARG A 46 15.28 -2.50 5.00
C ARG A 46 16.79 -2.62 5.05
N GLY A 47 17.42 -3.22 4.03
CA GLY A 47 18.89 -3.26 3.93
C GLY A 47 19.52 -1.87 3.82
N MET A 48 18.84 -0.96 3.10
CA MET A 48 19.31 0.41 2.90
C MET A 48 19.20 1.30 4.15
N SER A 49 18.38 0.91 5.13
CA SER A 49 18.17 1.67 6.37
C SER A 49 19.46 1.90 7.18
N VAL A 50 20.45 1.02 7.04
CA VAL A 50 21.75 1.16 7.71
C VAL A 50 22.55 2.34 7.15
N ARG A 51 22.45 2.59 5.84
CA ARG A 51 23.24 3.60 5.13
C ARG A 51 22.47 4.90 4.91
N PHE A 52 21.18 4.80 4.63
CA PHE A 52 20.29 5.93 4.34
C PHE A 52 18.99 5.80 5.17
N PRO A 53 19.07 5.98 6.50
CA PRO A 53 17.95 5.73 7.41
C PRO A 53 16.73 6.60 7.07
N LYS A 54 16.91 7.87 6.73
CA LYS A 54 15.80 8.79 6.43
C LYS A 54 15.12 8.49 5.10
N VAL A 55 15.91 8.14 4.09
CA VAL A 55 15.38 7.75 2.78
C VAL A 55 14.65 6.42 2.87
N ALA A 56 15.22 5.45 3.60
CA ALA A 56 14.59 4.15 3.81
C ALA A 56 13.28 4.24 4.60
N GLU A 57 13.26 5.00 5.68
CA GLU A 57 12.05 5.31 6.46
C GLU A 57 10.96 5.90 5.55
N MET A 58 11.33 6.88 4.73
CA MET A 58 10.40 7.52 3.81
C MET A 58 9.89 6.53 2.76
N ALA A 59 10.77 5.79 2.10
CA ALA A 59 10.40 4.82 1.07
C ALA A 59 9.46 3.74 1.63
N MET A 60 9.76 3.20 2.81
CA MET A 60 8.94 2.17 3.47
C MET A 60 7.50 2.61 3.73
N SER A 61 7.25 3.91 3.93
CA SER A 61 5.88 4.43 4.09
C SER A 61 5.06 4.44 2.80
N TYR A 62 5.72 4.42 1.63
CA TYR A 62 5.07 4.51 0.32
C TYR A 62 5.12 3.25 -0.52
N ILE A 63 5.98 2.26 -0.22
CA ILE A 63 6.13 1.06 -1.06
C ILE A 63 4.82 0.25 -1.22
N TYR A 64 3.90 0.35 -0.26
CA TYR A 64 2.61 -0.34 -0.30
C TYR A 64 1.46 0.57 -0.74
N PHE A 65 1.76 1.79 -1.16
CA PHE A 65 0.73 2.69 -1.63
C PHE A 65 0.16 2.15 -2.95
N PRO A 66 -1.16 1.90 -3.04
CA PRO A 66 -1.75 1.37 -4.25
C PRO A 66 -1.58 2.41 -5.38
N VAL A 67 -0.89 2.00 -6.45
CA VAL A 67 -0.63 2.86 -7.61
C VAL A 67 -1.91 3.07 -8.44
N SER A 68 -2.92 2.23 -8.27
CA SER A 68 -4.19 2.33 -8.99
C SER A 68 -5.40 1.94 -8.13
N SER A 69 -6.56 2.50 -8.47
CA SER A 69 -7.85 2.10 -7.91
C SER A 69 -8.32 0.72 -8.40
N VAL A 70 -7.63 0.11 -9.36
CA VAL A 70 -8.08 -1.12 -10.03
C VAL A 70 -8.28 -2.28 -9.06
N ASP A 71 -7.44 -2.38 -8.03
CA ASP A 71 -7.59 -3.43 -7.01
C ASP A 71 -8.82 -3.20 -6.11
N CYS A 72 -9.13 -1.93 -5.83
CA CYS A 72 -10.38 -1.53 -5.18
C CYS A 72 -11.58 -1.79 -6.11
N GLU A 73 -11.47 -1.53 -7.41
CA GLU A 73 -12.54 -1.75 -8.40
C GLU A 73 -12.83 -3.24 -8.63
N ARG A 74 -11.79 -4.08 -8.68
CA ARG A 74 -11.95 -5.54 -8.68
C ARG A 74 -12.67 -6.02 -7.43
N SER A 75 -12.32 -5.45 -6.28
CA SER A 75 -13.00 -5.71 -5.01
C SER A 75 -14.47 -5.31 -5.07
N PHE A 76 -14.78 -4.10 -5.54
CA PHE A 76 -16.17 -3.64 -5.70
C PHE A 76 -16.97 -4.45 -6.72
N SER A 77 -16.34 -4.91 -7.79
CA SER A 77 -16.97 -5.81 -8.77
C SER A 77 -17.33 -7.16 -8.15
N LYS A 78 -16.45 -7.72 -7.31
CA LYS A 78 -16.79 -8.90 -6.49
C LYS A 78 -17.93 -8.59 -5.50
N TYR A 79 -17.94 -7.41 -4.87
CA TYR A 79 -19.05 -6.99 -3.99
C TYR A 79 -20.38 -6.86 -4.71
N LYS A 80 -20.40 -6.40 -5.96
CA LYS A 80 -21.63 -6.34 -6.75
C LYS A 80 -22.29 -7.72 -6.90
N THR A 81 -21.50 -8.79 -6.88
CA THR A 81 -22.03 -10.17 -6.87
C THR A 81 -22.65 -10.56 -5.52
N LEU A 82 -22.20 -9.97 -4.41
CA LEU A 82 -22.80 -10.16 -3.07
C LEU A 82 -24.04 -9.29 -2.84
N LEU A 83 -24.11 -8.13 -3.48
CA LEU A 83 -25.20 -7.15 -3.37
C LEU A 83 -26.30 -7.32 -4.43
N THR A 84 -26.12 -8.21 -5.41
CA THR A 84 -27.17 -8.56 -6.37
C THR A 84 -28.15 -9.53 -5.72
N ASP A 85 -29.42 -9.49 -6.15
CA ASP A 85 -30.61 -10.12 -5.55
C ASP A 85 -30.54 -11.64 -5.32
N LYS A 86 -29.42 -12.30 -5.62
CA LYS A 86 -29.21 -13.74 -5.39
C LYS A 86 -29.12 -14.12 -3.91
N ARG A 87 -29.07 -13.18 -2.96
CA ARG A 87 -29.06 -13.48 -1.51
C ARG A 87 -29.87 -12.45 -0.71
N GLU A 88 -31.14 -12.75 -0.45
CA GLU A 88 -32.08 -11.91 0.33
C GLU A 88 -31.72 -11.67 1.81
N ALA A 89 -30.57 -12.15 2.31
CA ALA A 89 -30.22 -12.11 3.74
C ALA A 89 -28.97 -11.29 4.09
N LEU A 90 -28.39 -10.54 3.14
CA LEU A 90 -27.20 -9.73 3.41
C LEU A 90 -27.56 -8.31 3.84
N THR A 91 -27.70 -8.13 5.15
CA THR A 91 -27.77 -6.78 5.75
C THR A 91 -26.44 -6.04 5.53
N GLU A 92 -26.49 -4.70 5.48
CA GLU A 92 -25.29 -3.86 5.30
C GLU A 92 -24.18 -4.19 6.32
N LEU A 93 -24.55 -4.47 7.57
CA LEU A 93 -23.64 -4.87 8.63
C LEU A 93 -22.94 -6.20 8.34
N ASN A 94 -23.69 -7.20 7.87
CA ASN A 94 -23.14 -8.52 7.55
C ASN A 94 -22.23 -8.45 6.32
N THR A 95 -22.57 -7.60 5.34
CA THR A 95 -21.71 -7.34 4.17
C THR A 95 -20.39 -6.72 4.60
N LYS A 96 -20.39 -5.68 5.44
CA LYS A 96 -19.16 -5.08 5.99
C LYS A 96 -18.30 -6.08 6.75
N ARG A 97 -18.92 -6.95 7.56
CA ARG A 97 -18.22 -8.01 8.30
C ARG A 97 -17.57 -9.03 7.37
N LEU A 98 -18.30 -9.50 6.36
CA LEU A 98 -17.78 -10.40 5.33
C LEU A 98 -16.62 -9.75 4.55
N THR A 99 -16.71 -8.45 4.26
CA THR A 99 -15.64 -7.70 3.62
C THR A 99 -14.35 -7.73 4.42
N ILE A 100 -14.45 -7.39 5.71
CA ILE A 100 -13.32 -7.40 6.62
C ILE A 100 -12.73 -8.80 6.74
N MET A 101 -13.57 -9.84 6.89
CA MET A 101 -13.10 -11.24 6.96
C MET A 101 -12.45 -11.72 5.66
N TYR A 102 -12.91 -11.25 4.49
CA TYR A 102 -12.33 -11.66 3.22
C TYR A 102 -10.93 -11.09 3.01
N PHE A 103 -10.71 -9.82 3.37
CA PHE A 103 -9.41 -9.16 3.19
C PHE A 103 -8.43 -9.40 4.34
N ASN A 104 -8.93 -9.62 5.56
CA ASN A 104 -8.09 -9.78 6.75
C ASN A 104 -8.04 -11.23 7.27
N GLY A 105 -8.89 -12.13 6.75
CA GLY A 105 -8.85 -13.54 7.12
C GLY A 105 -7.75 -14.26 6.36
N ASP A 106 -6.97 -15.07 7.08
CA ASP A 106 -5.91 -15.89 6.50
C ASP A 106 -6.46 -16.77 5.36
N VAL A 107 -5.99 -16.51 4.14
CA VAL A 107 -6.47 -17.13 2.89
C VAL A 107 -5.62 -18.34 2.50
N SER A 108 -4.61 -18.70 3.31
CA SER A 108 -3.57 -19.68 2.97
C SER A 108 -4.10 -21.08 2.64
N ASP A 109 -5.31 -21.45 3.10
CA ASP A 109 -5.87 -22.79 2.90
C ASP A 109 -7.05 -22.87 1.91
N ARG A 110 -7.41 -21.78 1.20
CA ARG A 110 -8.58 -21.82 0.28
C ARG A 110 -8.33 -22.51 -1.06
N TRP A 111 -7.10 -22.91 -1.38
CA TRP A 111 -6.75 -23.51 -2.68
C TRP A 111 -6.09 -24.88 -2.59
N LYS A 112 -6.00 -25.49 -1.40
CA LYS A 112 -5.59 -26.91 -1.29
C LYS A 112 -6.82 -27.77 -1.56
N THR A 113 -7.02 -28.13 -2.82
CA THR A 113 -7.91 -29.21 -3.23
C THR A 113 -7.06 -30.41 -3.61
#